data_AF-A0A2P2NIR5-F1
#
_entry.id   AF-A0A2P2NIR5-F1
#
_cell.length_a   1.000
_cell.length_b   1.000
_cell.length_c   1.000
_cell.angle_alpha   90.00
_cell.angle_beta   90.00
_cell.angle_gamma   90.00
#
_symmetry.space_group_name_H-M   'P 1'
#
loop_
_entity.id
_entity.type
_entity.pdbx_description
1 polymer ?
#
loop_
_entity_poly.entity_id
_entity_poly.type
_entity_poly.pdbx_seq_one_letter_code
_entity_poly.pdbx_strand_id
1 'polypeptide(L)' 'MNSKPTKLEKQVTGFSYNLSLDNGRSWSHFNHCLFLSLSIKYDLNTQVCTILYTYTYKHM' A
#
# COMPACT_ATOMS: atom_id res chain seq x y z
N MET A 1 9.91 -27.87 2.19
CA MET A 1 9.74 -26.91 1.09
C MET A 1 9.18 -25.62 1.67
N ASN A 2 9.92 -24.51 1.67
CA ASN A 2 9.39 -23.23 2.15
C ASN A 2 8.54 -22.60 1.05
N SER A 3 7.22 -22.58 1.23
CA SER A 3 6.30 -21.89 0.32
C SER A 3 6.62 -20.40 0.31
N LYS A 4 6.80 -19.80 -0.88
CA LYS A 4 6.95 -18.35 -1.04
C LYS A 4 5.73 -17.65 -0.44
N PRO A 5 5.92 -16.55 0.32
CA PRO A 5 4.80 -15.82 0.90
C PRO A 5 3.93 -15.21 -0.21
N THR A 6 2.62 -15.41 -0.12
CA THR A 6 1.66 -14.74 -1.01
C THR A 6 1.51 -13.29 -0.51
N LYS A 7 1.77 -12.31 -1.38
CA LYS A 7 1.54 -10.89 -1.10
C LYS A 7 0.34 -10.40 -1.90
N LEU A 8 -0.68 -9.89 -1.21
CA LEU A 8 -1.79 -9.17 -1.82
C LEU A 8 -1.67 -7.69 -1.44
N GLU A 9 -1.77 -6.78 -2.41
CA GLU A 9 -1.74 -5.33 -2.18
C GLU A 9 -3.04 -4.73 -2.73
N LYS A 10 -3.72 -3.92 -1.92
CA LYS A 10 -4.96 -3.24 -2.29
C LYS A 10 -4.95 -1.81 -1.78
N GLN A 11 -5.30 -0.85 -2.64
CA GLN A 11 -5.58 0.51 -2.21
C GLN A 11 -6.86 0.53 -1.36
N VAL A 12 -6.80 1.08 -0.16
CA VAL A 12 -7.93 1.11 0.78
C VAL A 12 -8.66 2.45 0.72
N THR A 13 -7.90 3.53 0.68
CA THR A 13 -8.44 4.90 0.62
C THR A 13 -7.40 5.83 0.00
N GLY A 14 -7.85 6.99 -0.46
CA GLY A 14 -6.98 8.04 -0.95
C GLY A 14 -7.76 9.33 -1.19
N PHE A 15 -7.02 10.42 -1.33
CA PHE A 15 -7.55 11.70 -1.76
C PHE A 15 -6.57 12.36 -2.73
N SER A 16 -7.10 13.19 -3.62
CA SER A 16 -6.31 13.96 -4.57
C SER A 16 -6.71 15.43 -4.51
N TYR A 17 -5.75 16.31 -4.79
CA TYR A 17 -5.99 17.75 -4.88
C TYR A 17 -5.07 18.38 -5.93
N ASN A 18 -5.50 19.52 -6.45
CA ASN A 18 -4.67 20.36 -7.32
C ASN A 18 -4.21 21.58 -6.53
N LEU A 19 -2.95 21.94 -6.67
CA LEU A 19 -2.38 23.13 -6.05
C LEU A 19 -1.73 24.00 -7.12
N SER A 20 -2.03 25.29 -7.08
CA SER A 20 -1.33 26.32 -7.85
C SER A 20 -0.58 27.23 -6.90
N LEU A 21 0.68 27.50 -7.21
CA LEU A 21 1.55 28.39 -6.43
C LEU A 21 1.76 29.75 -7.12
N ASP A 22 1.16 29.94 -8.30
CA ASP A 22 1.37 31.08 -9.19
C ASP A 22 0.05 31.72 -9.64
N ASN A 23 -0.92 31.78 -8.72
CA ASN A 23 -2.26 32.34 -8.92
C ASN A 23 -3.03 31.72 -10.10
N GLY A 24 -2.91 30.41 -10.26
CA GLY A 24 -3.66 29.63 -11.26
C GLY A 24 -3.01 29.56 -12.64
N ARG A 25 -1.78 30.07 -12.81
CA ARG A 25 -1.05 29.96 -14.10
C ARG A 25 -0.57 28.53 -14.37
N SER A 26 -0.19 27.81 -13.33
CA SER A 26 0.14 26.39 -13.39
C SER A 26 -0.49 25.63 -12.23
N TRP A 27 -0.78 24.36 -12.47
CA TRP A 27 -1.40 23.46 -11.50
C TRP A 27 -0.57 22.20 -11.39
N SER A 28 -0.24 21.82 -10.17
CA SER A 28 0.35 20.52 -9.84
C SER A 28 -0.72 19.62 -9.25
N HIS A 29 -0.82 18.40 -9.76
CA HIS A 29 -1.72 17.39 -9.25
C HIS A 29 -0.99 16.56 -8.17
N PHE A 30 -1.63 16.38 -7.02
CA PHE A 30 -1.11 15.57 -5.92
C PHE A 30 -2.08 14.44 -5.62
N ASN A 31 -1.57 13.22 -5.50
CA ASN A 31 -2.37 12.06 -5.14
C ASN A 31 -1.79 11.35 -3.91
N HIS A 32 -2.64 11.15 -2.90
CA HIS A 32 -2.27 10.53 -1.64
C HIS A 32 -3.08 9.25 -1.46
N CYS A 33 -2.40 8.11 -1.38
CA CYS A 33 -3.04 6.81 -1.31
C CYS A 33 -2.52 5.99 -0.13
N LEU A 34 -3.45 5.36 0.60
CA LEU A 34 -3.16 4.36 1.61
C LEU A 34 -3.35 2.97 1.01
N PHE A 35 -2.30 2.16 1.05
CA PHE A 35 -2.30 0.78 0.58
C PHE A 35 -2.25 -0.17 1.77
N LEU A 36 -3.08 -1.22 1.71
CA LEU A 36 -3.00 -2.36 2.59
C LEU A 36 -2.31 -3.50 1.85
N SER A 37 -1.24 -4.02 2.45
CA SER A 37 -0.61 -5.26 2.03
C SER A 37 -0.89 -6.36 3.04
N LEU A 38 -1.30 -7.52 2.55
CA LEU A 38 -1.45 -8.74 3.32
C LEU A 38 -0.35 -9.73 2.89
N SER A 39 0.41 -10.23 3.86
CA SER A 39 1.35 -11.32 3.63
C SER A 39 1.00 -12.52 4.50
N ILE A 40 0.87 -13.68 3.87
CA ILE A 40 0.61 -14.94 4.56
C ILE A 40 1.82 -15.84 4.35
N LYS A 41 2.36 -16.35 5.46
CA LYS A 41 3.44 -17.33 5.47
C LYS A 41 3.04 -18.53 6.32
N TYR A 42 3.10 -19.71 5.72
CA TYR A 42 2.87 -20.97 6.42
C TYR A 42 4.19 -21.72 6.55
N ASP A 43 4.55 -22.06 7.79
CA ASP A 43 5.72 -22.88 8.10
C ASP A 43 5.28 -24.33 8.29
N LEU A 44 5.66 -25.21 7.37
CA LEU A 44 5.26 -26.62 7.38
C LEU A 44 5.90 -27.43 8.51
N ASN A 45 7.08 -27.02 8.99
CA ASN A 45 7.82 -27.77 10.01
C ASN A 45 7.22 -27.54 11.40
N THR A 46 6.84 -26.30 11.68
CA THR A 46 6.24 -25.88 12.95
C THR A 46 4.71 -25.89 12.90
N GLN A 47 4.12 -26.07 11.72
CA GLN A 47 2.67 -25.95 11.46
C GLN A 47 2.11 -24.58 11.88
N VAL A 48 2.95 -23.54 11.86
CA VAL A 48 2.55 -22.18 12.24
C VAL A 48 2.16 -21.39 11.00
N CYS A 49 0.98 -20.77 11.05
CA CYS A 49 0.55 -19.75 10.09
C CYS A 49 0.83 -18.36 10.65
N THR A 50 1.55 -17.53 9.91
CA THR A 50 1.77 -16.12 10.22
C THR A 50 1.04 -15.26 9.20
N ILE A 51 0.23 -14.32 9.69
CA ILE A 51 -0.49 -13.33 8.89
C ILE A 51 0.03 -11.95 9.28
N LEU A 52 0.56 -11.20 8.31
CA LEU A 52 1.06 -9.85 8.49
C LEU A 52 0.22 -8.86 7.68
N TYR A 53 -0.30 -7.84 8.36
CA TYR A 53 -0.94 -6.68 7.74
C TYR A 53 0.03 -5.50 7.77
N THR A 54 0.21 -4.85 6.63
CA THR A 54 1.07 -3.66 6.51
C THR A 54 0.31 -2.54 5.82
N TYR A 55 0.27 -1.37 6.47
CA TYR A 55 -0.27 -0.15 5.88
C TYR A 55 0.87 0.70 5.35
N THR A 56 0.81 1.06 4.07
CA THR A 56 1.81 1.93 3.42
C THR A 56 1.13 3.17 2.88
N TYR A 57 1.57 4.33 3.34
CA TYR A 57 1.19 5.61 2.78
C TYR A 57 2.11 5.96 1.62
N LYS A 58 1.56 6.30 0.45
CA LYS A 58 2.31 6.73 -0.73
C LYS A 58 1.80 8.07 -1.25
N HIS A 59 2.74 8.94 -1.57
CA HIS A 59 2.52 10.13 -2.38
C HIS A 59 2.85 9.77 -3.83
N MET A 60 1.96 10.10 -4.77
CA MET A 60 2.12 9.88 -6.20
C MET A 60 1.88 11.16 -6.98
#